data_AF-A0A374BVD8-F1
#
_entry.id   AF-A0A374BVD8-F1
#
_cell.length_a   1.000
_cell.length_b   1.000
_cell.length_c   1.000
_cell.angle_alpha   90.00
_cell.angle_beta   90.00
_cell.angle_gamma   90.00
#
_symmetry.space_group_name_H-M   'P 1'
#
loop_
_entity.id
_entity.type
_entity.pdbx_description
1 polymer ?
#
loop_
_entity_poly.entity_id
_entity_poly.type
_entity_poly.pdbx_seq_one_letter_code
_entity_poly.pdbx_strand_id
1 'polypeptide(L)' 'MKKYEYNICTAADKEIFDKQCAALEKHIPGIERSDMLTDVDGSQTQIYTLNGKKIIVHNSYYIDAVYIDSEVELTEYFK' A
#
# COMPACT_ATOMS: atom_id res chain seq x y z
N MET A 1 -2.10 -18.76 -2.87
CA MET A 1 -1.57 -17.67 -3.72
C MET A 1 -0.34 -17.09 -3.03
N LYS A 2 0.69 -16.70 -3.78
CA LYS A 2 1.88 -16.08 -3.20
C LYS A 2 1.55 -14.63 -2.87
N LYS A 3 1.77 -14.22 -1.63
CA LYS A 3 1.58 -12.84 -1.15
C LYS A 3 2.98 -12.24 -0.96
N TYR A 4 3.18 -11.03 -1.44
CA TYR A 4 4.39 -10.24 -1.26
C TYR A 4 4.13 -9.21 -0.17
N GLU A 5 5.10 -9.06 0.73
CA GLU A 5 5.04 -8.11 1.84
C GLU A 5 6.23 -7.16 1.73
N TYR A 6 5.96 -5.86 1.82
CA TYR A 6 6.98 -4.82 1.72
C TYR A 6 6.88 -3.92 2.94
N ASN A 7 7.91 -3.90 3.78
CA ASN A 7 8.02 -2.93 4.87
C ASN A 7 8.63 -1.65 4.30
N ILE A 8 7.88 -0.53 4.37
CA ILE A 8 8.25 0.75 3.79
C ILE A 8 8.83 1.68 4.86
N CYS A 9 8.21 1.70 6.04
CA CYS A 9 8.67 2.43 7.20
C CYS A 9 8.36 1.66 8.48
N THR A 10 9.29 1.67 9.43
CA THR A 10 9.14 1.05 10.76
C THR A 10 8.52 2.00 11.79
N ALA A 11 7.81 3.03 11.32
CA ALA A 11 7.00 3.93 12.11
C ALA A 11 5.74 4.27 11.29
N ALA A 12 4.62 4.50 11.97
CA ALA A 12 3.42 5.00 11.32
C ALA A 12 3.65 6.46 10.89
N ASP A 13 3.54 6.71 9.59
CA ASP A 13 3.84 8.01 9.01
C ASP A 13 2.91 8.27 7.82
N LYS A 14 2.03 9.27 8.01
CA LYS A 14 1.06 9.65 7.00
C LYS A 14 1.71 10.18 5.73
N GLU A 15 2.81 10.92 5.84
CA GLU A 15 3.50 11.48 4.68
C GLU A 15 4.15 10.36 3.85
N ILE A 16 4.75 9.37 4.51
CA ILE A 16 5.30 8.20 3.83
C ILE A 16 4.19 7.37 3.17
N PHE A 17 3.07 7.16 3.87
CA PHE A 17 1.90 6.49 3.31
C PHE A 17 1.38 7.18 2.04
N ASP A 18 1.20 8.51 2.08
CA ASP A 18 0.70 9.29 0.95
C ASP A 18 1.71 9.25 -0.22
N LYS A 19 3.02 9.35 0.06
CA LYS A 19 4.08 9.18 -0.94
C LYS A 19 4.07 7.80 -1.57
N GLN A 20 3.84 6.76 -0.77
CA GLN A 20 3.80 5.39 -1.27
C GLN A 20 2.60 5.15 -2.17
N CYS A 21 1.43 5.67 -1.81
CA CYS A 21 0.23 5.67 -2.65
C CYS A 21 0.51 6.35 -4.00
N ALA A 22 1.07 7.57 -3.97
CA ALA A 22 1.42 8.30 -5.18
C ALA A 22 2.49 7.58 -6.04
N ALA A 23 3.44 6.89 -5.40
CA ALA A 23 4.45 6.11 -6.09
C ALA A 23 3.84 4.93 -6.85
N LEU A 24 2.90 4.19 -6.24
CA LEU A 24 2.18 3.10 -6.90
C LEU A 24 1.37 3.62 -8.10
N GLU A 25 0.59 4.68 -7.90
CA GLU A 25 -0.24 5.30 -8.95
C GLU A 25 0.60 5.80 -10.13
N LYS A 26 1.81 6.31 -9.87
CA LYS A 26 2.72 6.81 -10.91
C LYS A 26 3.41 5.70 -11.70
N HIS A 27 3.83 4.62 -11.06
CA HIS A 27 4.75 3.64 -11.66
C HIS A 27 4.08 2.35 -12.11
N ILE A 28 2.84 2.07 -11.69
CA ILE A 28 2.13 0.83 -12.02
C ILE A 28 1.01 1.14 -13.04
N PRO A 29 1.22 0.88 -14.34
CA PRO A 29 0.20 1.13 -15.35
C PRO A 29 -1.04 0.27 -15.12
N GLY A 30 -2.22 0.89 -15.17
CA GLY A 30 -3.50 0.18 -15.00
C GLY A 30 -3.82 -0.20 -13.56
N ILE A 31 -3.10 0.33 -12.58
CA ILE A 31 -3.52 0.23 -11.17
C ILE A 31 -4.78 1.07 -10.96
N GLU A 32 -5.77 0.49 -10.32
CA GLU A 32 -7.04 1.14 -9.99
C GLU A 32 -7.08 1.41 -8.50
N ARG A 33 -7.25 2.69 -8.14
CA ARG A 33 -7.47 3.09 -6.75
C ARG A 33 -8.90 2.78 -6.34
N SER A 34 -9.05 2.02 -5.26
CA SER A 34 -10.33 1.66 -4.67
C SER A 34 -10.55 2.43 -3.37
N ASP A 35 -11.36 1.88 -2.47
CA ASP A 35 -11.71 2.49 -1.19
C ASP A 35 -10.48 2.76 -0.31
N MET A 36 -10.53 3.91 0.38
CA MET A 36 -9.67 4.21 1.51
C MET A 36 -10.44 3.96 2.79
N LEU A 37 -9.91 3.09 3.63
CA LEU A 37 -10.46 2.78 4.95
C LEU A 37 -9.68 3.55 6.02
N THR A 38 -10.38 3.96 7.07
CA THR A 38 -9.78 4.60 8.24
C THR A 38 -10.33 3.93 9.48
N ASP A 39 -9.43 3.42 10.32
CA ASP A 39 -9.78 2.78 11.58
C ASP A 39 -10.06 3.83 12.68
N VAL A 40 -10.64 3.37 13.80
CA VAL A 40 -10.99 4.24 14.94
C VAL A 40 -9.76 4.91 15.56
N ASP A 41 -8.60 4.26 15.51
CA ASP A 41 -7.32 4.81 15.99
C ASP A 41 -6.67 5.81 15.00
N GLY A 42 -7.27 5.99 13.82
CA GLY A 42 -6.75 6.83 12.75
C GLY A 42 -5.81 6.12 11.77
N SER A 43 -5.56 4.81 11.95
CA SER A 43 -4.81 4.01 10.97
C SER A 43 -5.51 4.09 9.61
N GLN A 44 -4.73 4.12 8.54
CA GLN A 44 -5.25 4.27 7.17
C GLN A 44 -4.88 3.05 6.33
N THR A 45 -5.84 2.56 5.56
CA THR A 45 -5.62 1.47 4.59
C THR A 45 -6.13 1.91 3.23
N GLN A 46 -5.23 1.98 2.25
CA GLN A 46 -5.60 2.25 0.86
C GLN A 46 -5.56 0.96 0.06
N ILE A 47 -6.68 0.64 -0.58
CA ILE A 47 -6.81 -0.55 -1.42
C ILE A 47 -6.64 -0.16 -2.89
N TYR A 48 -5.89 -0.97 -3.62
CA TYR A 48 -5.75 -0.91 -5.07
C TYR A 48 -6.03 -2.27 -5.70
N THR A 49 -6.42 -2.24 -6.97
CA THR A 49 -6.59 -3.45 -7.81
C THR A 49 -5.75 -3.32 -9.08
N LEU A 50 -5.11 -4.41 -9.51
CA LEU A 50 -4.41 -4.52 -10.78
C LEU A 50 -4.77 -5.87 -11.41
N ASN A 51 -5.50 -5.86 -12.53
CA ASN A 51 -5.93 -7.08 -13.23
C ASN A 51 -6.66 -8.08 -12.29
N GLY A 52 -7.51 -7.57 -11.40
CA GLY A 52 -8.25 -8.36 -10.41
C GLY A 52 -7.44 -8.81 -9.18
N LYS A 53 -6.16 -8.43 -9.08
CA LYS A 53 -5.28 -8.70 -7.94
C LYS A 53 -5.17 -7.49 -7.03
N LYS A 54 -5.13 -7.70 -5.71
CA LYS A 54 -5.10 -6.64 -4.70
C LYS A 54 -3.68 -6.21 -4.35
N ILE A 55 -3.54 -4.90 -4.12
CA ILE A 55 -2.38 -4.26 -3.52
C ILE A 55 -2.92 -3.35 -2.42
N ILE A 56 -2.44 -3.49 -1.19
CA ILE A 56 -2.98 -2.79 -0.03
C ILE A 56 -1.84 -2.08 0.68
N VAL A 57 -1.94 -0.76 0.78
CA VAL A 57 -1.00 0.06 1.55
C VAL A 57 -1.61 0.30 2.92
N HIS A 58 -0.83 0.08 3.96
CA HIS A 58 -1.23 0.27 5.35
C HIS A 58 -0.36 1.35 6.00
N ASN A 59 -0.99 2.29 6.69
CA ASN A 59 -0.39 3.13 7.72
C ASN A 59 -1.02 2.72 9.05
N SER A 60 -0.32 1.89 9.83
CA SER A 60 -0.88 1.29 11.05
C SER A 60 -0.26 1.91 12.29
N TYR A 61 -1.07 2.57 13.13
CA TYR A 61 -0.64 3.04 14.45
C TYR A 61 -0.54 1.90 15.48
N TYR A 62 -1.25 0.79 15.28
CA TYR A 62 -1.14 -0.39 16.14
C TYR A 62 0.20 -1.12 15.97
N ILE A 63 0.63 -1.35 14.73
CA ILE A 63 1.91 -2.00 14.40
C ILE A 63 3.07 -0.98 14.43
N ASP A 64 2.74 0.31 14.34
CA ASP A 64 3.66 1.43 14.18
C ASP A 64 4.52 1.28 12.91
N ALA A 65 3.86 1.15 11.76
CA ALA A 65 4.55 0.95 10.48
C ALA A 65 3.73 1.40 9.27
N VAL A 66 4.45 1.70 8.18
CA VAL A 66 3.91 1.76 6.83
C VAL A 66 4.39 0.54 6.05
N TYR A 67 3.46 -0.26 5.52
CA TYR A 67 3.78 -1.48 4.78
C TYR A 67 2.78 -1.76 3.67
N ILE A 68 3.13 -2.67 2.77
CA ILE A 68 2.29 -3.08 1.64
C ILE A 68 2.11 -4.59 1.64
N ASP A 69 0.87 -5.00 1.51
CA ASP A 69 0.45 -6.36 1.21
C ASP A 69 0.04 -6.44 -0.27
N SER A 70 0.66 -7.34 -1.04
CA SER A 70 0.43 -7.39 -2.49
C SER A 70 0.27 -8.82 -3.03
N GLU A 71 -0.67 -9.00 -3.95
CA GLU A 71 -0.82 -10.23 -4.74
C GLU A 71 0.02 -10.22 -6.03
N VAL A 72 0.75 -9.13 -6.29
CA VAL A 72 1.69 -8.96 -7.41
C VAL A 72 3.07 -8.56 -6.92
N GLU A 73 4.11 -8.91 -7.68
CA GLU A 73 5.49 -8.53 -7.38
C GLU A 73 5.72 -7.07 -7.78
N LEU A 74 5.81 -6.18 -6.79
CA LEU A 74 5.88 -4.74 -7.04
C LEU A 74 7.25 -4.26 -7.52
N THR A 75 8.32 -4.97 -7.16
CA THR A 75 9.71 -4.62 -7.51
C THR A 75 9.94 -4.52 -9.01
N GLU A 76 9.11 -5.16 -9.84
CA GLU A 76 9.21 -5.07 -11.30
C GLU A 76 8.84 -3.68 -11.87
N TYR A 77 8.06 -2.90 -11.13
CA TYR A 77 7.58 -1.57 -11.55
C TYR A 77 8.49 -0.42 -11.09
N PHE A 78 9.46 -0.69 -10.22
CA PHE A 78 10.35 0.31 -9.61
C PHE A 78 11.84 0.06 -9.97
N LYS A 79 12.08 -0.47 -11.17
CA LYS A 79 13.43 -0.65 -11.73
C LYS A 79 13.98 0.65 -12.31
#